data_AF-A0A933EFC1-F1
#
_entry.id   AF-A0A933EFC1-F1
#
_cell.length_a   1.000
_cell.length_b   1.000
_cell.length_c   1.000
_cell.angle_alpha   90.00
_cell.angle_beta   90.00
_cell.angle_gamma   90.00
#
_symmetry.space_group_name_H-M   'P 1'
#
loop_
_entity.id
_entity.type
_entity.pdbx_description
1 polymer ?
#
loop_
_entity_poly.entity_id
_entity_poly.type
_entity_poly.pdbx_seq_one_letter_code
_entity_poly.pdbx_strand_id
1 'polypeptide(L)'
;MPTPSIVFGLISALAWGTGDFGGGLAARRGNLFHAVAASQGAGVLLMVALAVLRGESVPAAVSLAWAAGAGLLGGAGIAALYRALAVGTMGIAAPVSAVLAGAVAATFGVVAQGSPGARLVIVFGAAMVG
;
A
#
# COMPACT_ATOMS: atom_id res chain seq x y z
N MET A 1 -6.44 27.30 -4.75
CA MET A 1 -7.66 26.46 -4.78
C MET A 1 -7.25 25.03 -4.44
N PRO A 2 -7.57 24.50 -3.23
CA PRO A 2 -7.13 23.18 -2.77
C PRO A 2 -8.05 22.01 -3.21
N THR A 3 -8.85 22.19 -4.26
CA THR A 3 -9.88 21.23 -4.70
C THR A 3 -9.36 19.90 -5.29
N PRO A 4 -8.25 19.83 -6.06
CA PRO A 4 -7.87 18.57 -6.71
C PRO A 4 -7.33 17.52 -5.71
N SER A 5 -6.64 17.95 -4.65
CA SER A 5 -6.11 17.05 -3.63
C SER A 5 -7.21 16.36 -2.81
N ILE A 6 -8.34 17.05 -2.56
CA ILE A 6 -9.50 16.47 -1.86
C ILE A 6 -10.13 15.37 -2.71
N VAL A 7 -10.32 15.62 -4.01
CA VAL A 7 -10.88 14.63 -4.94
C VAL A 7 -9.99 13.40 -5.03
N PHE A 8 -8.67 13.58 -5.19
CA PHE A 8 -7.73 12.45 -5.18
C PHE A 8 -7.70 11.71 -3.84
N GLY A 9 -7.82 12.43 -2.73
CA GLY A 9 -7.94 11.83 -1.39
C GLY A 9 -9.16 10.92 -1.26
N LEU A 10 -10.33 11.37 -1.72
CA LEU A 10 -11.56 10.58 -1.71
C LEU A 10 -11.48 9.36 -2.62
N ILE A 11 -10.93 9.52 -3.83
CA ILE A 11 -10.71 8.40 -4.76
C ILE A 11 -9.74 7.38 -4.14
N SER A 12 -8.67 7.84 -3.49
CA SER A 12 -7.73 6.97 -2.79
C SER A 12 -8.40 6.22 -1.63
N ALA A 13 -9.22 6.91 -0.83
CA ALA A 13 -9.95 6.29 0.27
C ALA A 13 -10.93 5.21 -0.22
N LEU A 14 -11.63 5.47 -1.33
CA LEU A 14 -12.50 4.49 -1.97
C LEU A 14 -11.72 3.30 -2.54
N ALA A 15 -10.61 3.55 -3.23
CA ALA A 15 -9.77 2.51 -3.82
C ALA A 15 -9.16 1.59 -2.75
N TRP A 16 -8.61 2.16 -1.67
CA TRP A 16 -8.07 1.40 -0.55
C TRP A 16 -9.17 0.67 0.23
N GLY A 17 -10.27 1.34 0.56
CA GLY A 17 -11.37 0.72 1.30
C GLY A 17 -12.02 -0.46 0.56
N THR A 18 -12.21 -0.34 -0.76
CA THR A 18 -12.71 -1.45 -1.60
C THR A 18 -11.69 -2.56 -1.75
N GLY A 19 -10.39 -2.22 -1.87
CA GLY A 19 -9.29 -3.17 -1.92
C GLY A 19 -9.15 -4.00 -0.65
N ASP A 20 -9.21 -3.37 0.52
CA ASP A 20 -9.11 -4.04 1.83
C ASP A 20 -10.30 -4.98 2.07
N PHE A 21 -11.51 -4.53 1.71
CA PHE A 21 -12.71 -5.37 1.81
C PHE A 21 -12.66 -6.56 0.85
N GLY A 22 -12.32 -6.32 -0.42
CA GLY A 22 -12.19 -7.35 -1.45
C GLY A 22 -11.08 -8.35 -1.13
N GLY A 23 -9.93 -7.87 -0.66
CA GLY A 23 -8.79 -8.68 -0.22
C GLY A 23 -9.11 -9.52 1.02
N GLY A 24 -9.83 -8.94 2.00
CA GLY A 24 -10.32 -9.66 3.17
C GLY A 24 -11.32 -10.77 2.83
N LEU A 25 -12.17 -10.55 1.82
CA LEU A 25 -13.10 -11.57 1.32
C LEU A 25 -12.39 -12.66 0.50
N ALA A 26 -11.43 -12.29 -0.35
CA ALA A 26 -10.61 -13.21 -1.13
C ALA A 26 -9.77 -14.12 -0.22
N ALA A 27 -9.20 -13.58 0.87
CA ALA A 27 -8.48 -14.35 1.87
C ALA A 27 -9.35 -15.38 2.59
N ARG A 28 -10.67 -15.14 2.69
CA ARG A 28 -11.62 -16.06 3.34
C ARG A 28 -12.20 -17.12 2.40
N ARG A 29 -12.18 -16.92 1.08
CA ARG A 29 -12.99 -17.74 0.13
C ARG A 29 -12.22 -18.38 -1.04
N GLY A 30 -10.95 -18.04 -1.30
CA GLY A 30 -10.27 -18.49 -2.52
C GLY A 30 -8.77 -18.81 -2.37
N ASN A 31 -8.18 -19.28 -3.49
CA ASN A 31 -6.73 -19.46 -3.60
C ASN A 31 -6.06 -18.07 -3.72
N LEU A 32 -5.69 -17.55 -2.56
CA LEU A 32 -5.05 -16.27 -2.31
C LEU A 32 -3.91 -15.93 -3.30
N PHE A 33 -3.14 -16.93 -3.73
CA PHE A 33 -2.04 -16.74 -4.67
C PHE A 33 -2.53 -16.26 -6.04
N HIS A 34 -3.67 -16.76 -6.52
CA HIS A 34 -4.27 -16.30 -7.78
C HIS A 34 -4.83 -14.89 -7.66
N ALA A 35 -5.43 -14.52 -6.54
CA ALA A 35 -5.95 -13.17 -6.34
C ALA A 35 -4.81 -12.12 -6.36
N VAL A 36 -3.69 -12.42 -5.69
CA VAL A 36 -2.51 -11.56 -5.69
C VAL A 36 -1.83 -11.54 -7.06
N ALA A 37 -1.68 -12.68 -7.73
CA ALA A 37 -1.08 -12.73 -9.06
C ALA A 37 -1.93 -11.96 -10.10
N ALA A 38 -3.26 -12.09 -10.03
CA ALA A 38 -4.17 -11.37 -10.91
C ALA A 38 -4.16 -9.86 -10.66
N SER A 39 -4.15 -9.42 -9.39
CA SER A 39 -4.10 -8.00 -9.06
C SER A 39 -2.77 -7.36 -9.45
N GLN A 40 -1.65 -8.02 -9.18
CA GLN A 40 -0.33 -7.56 -9.59
C GLN A 40 -0.17 -7.57 -11.11
N GLY A 41 -0.68 -8.60 -11.79
CA GLY A 41 -0.69 -8.67 -13.25
C GLY A 41 -1.51 -7.53 -13.86
N ALA A 42 -2.71 -7.27 -13.35
CA ALA A 42 -3.53 -6.15 -13.79
C ALA A 42 -2.85 -4.78 -13.54
N GLY A 43 -2.20 -4.62 -12.38
CA GLY A 43 -1.44 -3.41 -12.05
C GLY A 43 -0.26 -3.16 -12.99
N VAL A 44 0.52 -4.21 -13.28
CA VAL A 44 1.64 -4.14 -14.25
C VAL A 44 1.12 -3.79 -15.64
N LEU A 45 0.08 -4.48 -16.11
CA LEU A 45 -0.52 -4.22 -17.42
C LEU A 45 -1.02 -2.79 -17.54
N LEU A 46 -1.71 -2.29 -16.53
CA LEU A 46 -2.20 -0.91 -16.50
C LEU A 46 -1.04 0.09 -16.53
N MET A 47 -0.01 -0.12 -15.72
CA MET A 47 1.15 0.79 -15.68
C MET A 47 1.94 0.79 -16.99
N VAL A 48 2.14 -0.38 -17.61
CA VAL A 48 2.78 -0.50 -18.93
C VAL A 48 1.94 0.20 -19.99
N ALA A 49 0.62 0.01 -20.01
CA ALA A 49 -0.27 0.67 -20.95
C ALA A 49 -0.20 2.20 -20.80
N LEU A 50 -0.21 2.72 -19.56
CA LEU A 50 -0.07 4.14 -19.29
C LEU A 50 1.29 4.70 -19.73
N ALA A 51 2.38 3.96 -19.49
CA ALA A 51 3.72 4.35 -19.92
C ALA A 51 3.82 4.45 -21.45
N VAL A 52 3.25 3.47 -22.17
CA VAL A 52 3.18 3.47 -23.65
C VAL A 52 2.33 4.64 -24.15
N LEU A 53 1.15 4.86 -23.57
CA LEU A 53 0.25 5.96 -23.96
C LEU A 53 0.85 7.34 -23.73
N ARG A 54 1.69 7.51 -22.69
CA ARG A 54 2.41 8.76 -22.41
C ARG A 54 3.74 8.90 -23.16
N GLY A 55 4.20 7.83 -23.83
CA GLY A 55 5.50 7.82 -24.51
C GLY A 55 6.69 7.96 -23.54
N GLU A 56 6.58 7.42 -22.32
CA GLU A 56 7.67 7.53 -21.35
C GLU A 56 8.88 6.70 -21.76
N SER A 57 10.08 7.26 -21.52
CA SER A 57 11.34 6.58 -21.76
C SER A 57 11.57 5.46 -20.77
N VAL A 58 12.31 4.41 -21.18
CA VAL A 58 12.67 3.30 -20.29
C VAL A 58 13.47 3.83 -19.09
N PRO A 59 13.04 3.53 -17.85
CA PRO A 59 13.75 3.96 -16.64
C PRO A 59 15.18 3.40 -16.59
N ALA A 60 16.06 4.09 -15.87
CA ALA A 60 17.42 3.61 -15.63
C ALA A 60 17.42 2.21 -14.96
N ALA A 61 18.42 1.39 -15.28
CA ALA A 61 18.53 0.02 -14.74
C ALA A 61 18.53 -0.01 -13.20
N VAL A 62 19.10 1.01 -12.55
CA VAL A 62 19.09 1.13 -11.09
C VAL A 62 17.68 1.32 -10.54
N SER A 63 16.83 2.11 -11.20
CA SER A 63 15.44 2.32 -10.81
C SER A 63 14.62 1.04 -11.01
N LEU A 64 14.88 0.29 -12.07
CA LEU A 64 14.27 -1.03 -12.29
C LEU A 64 14.70 -2.04 -11.22
N ALA A 65 15.97 -2.05 -10.81
CA ALA A 65 16.44 -2.92 -9.74
C ALA A 65 15.78 -2.59 -8.39
N TRP A 66 15.65 -1.30 -8.06
CA TRP A 66 14.90 -0.86 -6.88
C TRP A 66 13.43 -1.23 -6.95
N ALA A 67 12.78 -1.04 -8.10
CA ALA A 67 11.38 -1.41 -8.31
C ALA A 67 11.17 -2.93 -8.16
N ALA A 68 12.07 -3.74 -8.71
CA ALA A 68 12.03 -5.19 -8.57
C ALA A 68 12.23 -5.62 -7.10
N GLY A 69 13.21 -5.05 -6.41
CA GLY A 69 13.45 -5.32 -4.99
C GLY A 69 12.26 -4.91 -4.11
N ALA A 70 11.70 -3.73 -4.34
CA ALA A 70 10.51 -3.24 -3.63
C ALA A 70 9.29 -4.13 -3.91
N GLY A 71 9.10 -4.57 -5.15
CA GLY A 71 8.03 -5.48 -5.54
C GLY A 71 8.13 -6.86 -4.86
N LEU A 72 9.33 -7.43 -4.80
CA LEU A 72 9.57 -8.71 -4.12
C LEU A 72 9.32 -8.61 -2.62
N LEU A 73 9.84 -7.56 -1.96
CA LEU A 73 9.62 -7.33 -0.53
C LEU A 73 8.13 -7.08 -0.23
N GLY A 74 7.45 -6.28 -1.06
CA GLY A 74 6.02 -6.04 -0.93
C GLY A 74 5.19 -7.31 -1.10
N GLY A 75 5.51 -8.13 -2.12
CA GLY A 75 4.85 -9.42 -2.35
C GLY A 75 5.06 -10.40 -1.19
N ALA A 76 6.29 -10.49 -0.67
CA ALA A 76 6.59 -11.31 0.51
C ALA A 76 5.83 -10.81 1.76
N GLY A 77 5.73 -9.50 1.95
CA GLY A 77 4.97 -8.88 3.04
C GLY A 77 3.48 -9.22 2.99
N ILE A 78 2.86 -9.13 1.80
CA ILE A 78 1.45 -9.50 1.59
C ILE A 78 1.25 -11.00 1.87
N ALA A 79 2.14 -11.86 1.39
CA ALA A 79 2.07 -13.29 1.66
C ALA A 79 2.18 -13.61 3.16
N ALA A 80 3.07 -12.94 3.88
CA ALA A 80 3.22 -13.08 5.33
C ALA A 80 1.98 -12.58 6.09
N LEU A 81 1.42 -11.43 5.69
CA LEU A 81 0.19 -10.87 6.27
C LEU A 81 -0.97 -11.84 6.11
N TYR A 82 -1.19 -12.33 4.89
CA TYR A 82 -2.27 -13.27 4.64
C TYR A 82 -2.09 -14.60 5.35
N ARG A 83 -0.85 -15.11 5.46
CA ARG A 83 -0.56 -16.28 6.29
C ARG A 83 -0.90 -16.03 7.76
N ALA A 84 -0.60 -14.84 8.29
CA ALA A 84 -0.98 -14.45 9.65
C ALA A 84 -2.49 -14.36 9.85
N LEU A 85 -3.25 -13.86 8.85
CA LEU A 85 -4.71 -13.84 8.89
C LEU A 85 -5.33 -15.25 8.81
N ALA A 86 -4.68 -16.18 8.10
CA ALA A 86 -5.16 -17.56 7.95
C ALA A 86 -4.88 -18.44 9.18
N VAL A 87 -3.77 -18.21 9.88
CA VAL A 87 -3.33 -19.02 11.04
C VAL A 87 -3.72 -18.39 12.38
N GLY A 88 -3.78 -17.07 12.47
CA GLY A 88 -4.08 -16.33 13.71
C GLY A 88 -5.52 -15.84 13.81
N THR A 89 -5.83 -15.14 14.90
CA THR A 89 -7.09 -14.40 15.02
C THR A 89 -7.02 -13.18 14.11
N MET A 90 -7.92 -13.10 13.13
CA MET A 90 -7.99 -12.00 12.15
C MET A 90 -8.01 -10.61 12.84
N GLY A 91 -8.58 -10.54 14.05
CA GLY A 91 -8.68 -9.32 14.85
C GLY A 91 -7.37 -8.81 15.46
N ILE A 92 -6.27 -9.57 15.44
CA ILE A 92 -4.97 -9.13 15.98
C ILE A 92 -3.95 -8.91 14.85
N ALA A 93 -3.88 -9.82 13.88
CA ALA A 93 -2.89 -9.75 12.81
C ALA A 93 -3.02 -8.49 11.96
N ALA A 94 -4.24 -8.10 11.59
CA ALA A 94 -4.51 -6.88 10.83
C ALA A 94 -4.02 -5.61 11.57
N PRO A 95 -4.49 -5.28 12.79
CA PRO A 95 -4.04 -4.06 13.48
C PRO A 95 -2.55 -4.06 13.82
N VAL A 96 -1.96 -5.20 14.20
CA VAL A 96 -0.51 -5.28 14.46
C VAL A 96 0.29 -4.99 13.19
N SER A 97 -0.09 -5.57 12.05
CA SER A 97 0.58 -5.31 10.78
C SER A 97 0.46 -3.85 10.33
N ALA A 98 -0.71 -3.23 10.54
CA ALA A 98 -0.95 -1.84 10.21
C ALA A 98 -0.08 -0.90 11.05
N VAL A 99 0.01 -1.14 12.37
CA VAL A 99 0.87 -0.35 13.27
C VAL A 99 2.35 -0.49 12.89
N LEU A 100 2.83 -1.71 12.63
CA LEU A 100 4.21 -1.94 12.23
C LEU A 100 4.54 -1.27 10.89
N ALA A 101 3.68 -1.42 9.89
CA ALA A 101 3.86 -0.79 8.58
C ALA A 101 3.88 0.75 8.70
N GLY A 102 2.94 1.31 9.47
CA GLY A 102 2.88 2.76 9.74
C GLY A 102 4.11 3.27 10.48
N ALA A 103 4.59 2.53 11.49
CA ALA A 103 5.79 2.90 12.25
C ALA A 103 7.03 2.92 11.35
N VAL A 104 7.24 1.88 10.53
CA VAL A 104 8.38 1.82 9.60
C VAL A 104 8.35 2.99 8.62
N ALA A 105 7.20 3.29 8.01
CA ALA A 105 7.06 4.40 7.08
C ALA A 105 7.29 5.76 7.76
N ALA A 106 6.75 5.96 8.97
CA ALA A 106 6.92 7.19 9.73
C ALA A 106 8.39 7.41 10.13
N THR A 107 9.06 6.37 10.65
CA THR A 107 10.47 6.44 11.01
C THR A 107 11.33 6.73 9.79
N PHE A 108 11.09 6.07 8.65
CA PHE A 108 11.82 6.37 7.42
C PHE A 108 11.61 7.81 6.97
N GLY A 109 10.37 8.32 7.01
CA GLY A 109 10.06 9.71 6.68
C GLY A 109 10.80 10.71 7.57
N VAL A 110 10.84 10.47 8.88
CA VAL A 110 11.57 11.32 9.84
C VAL A 110 13.08 11.31 9.56
N VAL A 111 13.65 10.14 9.28
CA VAL A 111 15.08 9.99 9.00
C VAL A 111 15.45 10.63 7.66
N ALA A 112 14.63 10.45 6.64
CA ALA A 112 14.91 10.91 5.28
C ALA A 112 14.60 12.40 5.05
N GLN A 113 13.57 12.95 5.71
CA GLN A 113 13.03 14.29 5.43
C GLN A 113 13.00 15.22 6.65
N GLY A 114 13.36 14.73 7.83
CA GLY A 114 13.33 15.48 9.09
C GLY A 114 12.00 15.37 9.86
N SER A 115 11.97 15.91 11.08
CA SER A 115 10.81 15.78 11.97
C SER A 115 9.57 16.52 11.44
N PRO A 116 8.38 15.88 11.42
CA PRO A 116 7.15 16.57 11.11
C PRO A 116 6.89 17.68 12.14
N GLY A 117 6.47 18.86 11.67
CA GLY A 117 6.15 19.98 12.55
C GLY A 117 5.03 19.64 13.53
N ALA A 118 5.05 20.25 14.73
CA ALA A 118 4.14 19.92 15.84
C ALA A 118 2.64 19.91 15.46
N ARG A 119 2.21 20.76 14.51
CA ARG A 119 0.83 20.76 14.00
C ARG A 119 0.43 19.45 13.34
N LEU A 120 1.32 18.84 12.57
CA LEU A 120 1.03 17.59 11.87
C LEU A 120 0.84 16.45 12.87
N VAL A 121 1.68 16.40 13.90
CA VAL A 121 1.58 15.41 14.98
C VAL A 121 0.27 15.55 15.75
N ILE A 122 -0.17 16.78 16.05
CA ILE A 122 -1.44 17.03 16.75
C ILE A 122 -2.65 16.59 15.91
N VAL A 123 -2.67 16.92 14.61
CA VAL A 123 -3.77 16.55 13.72
C VAL A 123 -3.83 15.03 13.52
N PHE A 124 -2.69 14.36 13.33
CA PHE A 124 -2.65 12.89 13.27
C PHE A 124 -3.09 12.24 14.58
N GLY A 125 -2.65 12.78 15.72
CA GLY A 125 -3.07 12.28 17.04
C GLY A 125 -4.58 12.39 17.24
N ALA A 126 -5.18 13.53 16.88
CA ALA A 126 -6.63 13.70 16.93
C ALA A 126 -7.38 12.75 15.98
N ALA A 127 -6.85 12.53 14.77
CA ALA A 127 -7.43 11.61 13.79
C ALA A 127 -7.41 10.14 14.23
N MET A 128 -6.48 9.74 15.11
CA MET A 128 -6.42 8.37 15.64
C MET A 128 -7.43 8.10 16.77
N VAL A 129 -8.04 9.15 17.34
CA VAL A 129 -9.05 9.03 18.40
C VAL A 129 -10.47 8.90 17.83
N GLY A 130 -10.66 9.28 16.56
CA GLY A 130 -11.94 9.25 15.85
C GLY A 130 -12.22 7.95 15.10
#